data_AF-A0A928S4Y9-F1
#
_entry.id   AF-A0A928S4Y9-F1
#
_cell.length_a   1.000
_cell.length_b   1.000
_cell.length_c   1.000
_cell.angle_alpha   90.00
_cell.angle_beta   90.00
_cell.angle_gamma   90.00
#
_symmetry.space_group_name_H-M   'P 1'
#
loop_
_entity.id
_entity.type
_entity.pdbx_description
1 polymer ?
#
loop_
_entity_poly.entity_id
_entity_poly.type
_entity_poly.pdbx_seq_one_letter_code
_entity_poly.pdbx_strand_id
1 'polypeptide(L)'
;MPDPTQSISFRLPATLARQLAEIGARESLSPGEYARRLVLDRLTDRQTEELQSELAALRGLAEKLRDDLATATAALLVNAGKTSVADAQAWVQKNLLSPSESQ
;
A
#
# COMPACT_ATOMS: atom_id res chain seq x y z
N MET A 1 -15.73 17.00 30.16
CA MET A 1 -17.07 16.41 29.93
C MET A 1 -16.87 15.31 28.90
N PRO A 2 -17.25 14.04 29.15
CA PRO A 2 -17.21 13.03 28.10
C PRO A 2 -18.20 13.40 26.98
N ASP A 3 -17.83 13.15 25.72
CA ASP A 3 -18.72 13.39 24.58
C ASP A 3 -19.98 12.51 24.69
N PRO A 4 -21.17 13.05 24.38
CA PRO A 4 -22.42 12.29 24.45
C PRO A 4 -22.42 11.15 23.42
N THR A 5 -22.83 9.95 23.83
CA THR A 5 -22.96 8.80 22.94
C THR A 5 -24.29 8.86 22.17
N GLN A 6 -24.23 8.72 20.84
CA GLN A 6 -25.41 8.66 19.97
C GLN A 6 -25.63 7.22 19.50
N SER A 7 -26.87 6.75 19.56
CA SER A 7 -27.23 5.43 19.00
C SER A 7 -27.42 5.53 17.49
N ILE A 8 -26.74 4.65 16.75
CA ILE A 8 -26.87 4.49 15.30
C ILE A 8 -27.40 3.08 15.04
N SER A 9 -28.54 2.98 14.35
CA SER A 9 -29.18 1.71 14.01
C SER A 9 -29.27 1.53 12.51
N PHE A 10 -28.89 0.35 12.03
CA PHE A 10 -28.98 -0.01 10.61
C PHE A 10 -29.35 -1.49 10.46
N ARG A 11 -29.91 -1.85 9.31
CA ARG A 11 -30.27 -3.24 9.00
C ARG A 11 -29.13 -3.91 8.24
N LEU A 12 -28.73 -5.08 8.71
CA LEU A 12 -27.76 -5.94 8.01
C LEU A 12 -28.48 -7.14 7.38
N PRO A 13 -28.07 -7.56 6.17
CA PRO A 13 -28.39 -8.89 5.67
C PRO A 13 -28.01 -9.96 6.69
N ALA A 14 -28.84 -10.99 6.83
CA ALA A 14 -28.64 -12.06 7.82
C ALA A 14 -27.28 -12.78 7.66
N THR A 15 -26.74 -12.84 6.44
CA THR A 15 -25.41 -13.39 6.15
C THR A 15 -24.30 -12.55 6.80
N LEU A 16 -24.35 -11.24 6.64
CA LEU A 16 -23.36 -10.32 7.22
C LEU A 16 -23.49 -10.22 8.75
N ALA A 17 -24.73 -10.24 9.27
CA ALA A 17 -24.95 -10.27 10.73
C ALA A 17 -24.34 -11.53 11.37
N ARG A 18 -24.42 -12.68 10.69
CA ARG A 18 -23.81 -13.92 11.15
C ARG A 18 -22.28 -13.85 11.12
N GLN A 19 -21.70 -13.38 10.01
CA GLN A 19 -20.25 -13.17 9.91
C GLN A 19 -19.72 -12.23 10.99
N LEU A 20 -20.41 -11.11 11.23
CA LEU A 20 -20.09 -10.16 12.29
C LEU A 20 -20.07 -10.83 13.67
N ALA A 21 -21.06 -11.67 13.97
CA ALA A 21 -21.13 -12.40 15.23
C ALA A 21 -20.03 -13.46 15.36
N GLU A 22 -19.76 -14.21 14.29
CA GLU A 22 -18.70 -15.22 14.27
C GLU A 22 -17.31 -14.63 14.47
N ILE A 23 -17.02 -13.50 13.81
CA ILE A 23 -15.72 -12.83 13.94
C ILE A 23 -15.60 -12.15 15.30
N GLY A 24 -16.64 -11.45 15.74
CA GLY A 24 -16.69 -10.86 17.09
C GLY A 24 -16.45 -11.90 18.18
N ALA A 25 -17.07 -13.08 18.06
CA ALA A 25 -16.87 -14.18 19.02
C ALA A 25 -15.42 -14.69 19.06
N ARG A 26 -14.69 -14.71 17.93
CA ARG A 26 -13.25 -15.08 17.91
C ARG A 26 -12.40 -14.09 18.69
N GLU A 27 -12.85 -12.84 18.78
CA GLU A 27 -12.18 -11.76 19.51
C GLU A 27 -12.77 -11.54 20.92
N SER A 28 -13.66 -12.43 21.39
CA SER A 28 -14.38 -12.30 22.67
C SER A 28 -15.26 -11.04 22.77
N LEU A 29 -15.79 -10.56 21.64
CA LEU A 29 -16.66 -9.38 21.55
C LEU A 29 -18.09 -9.77 21.18
N SER A 30 -19.07 -9.07 21.75
CA SER A 30 -20.45 -9.15 21.26
C SER A 30 -20.57 -8.56 19.85
N PRO A 31 -21.61 -8.92 19.08
CA PRO A 31 -21.83 -8.38 17.74
C PRO A 31 -21.88 -6.84 17.73
N GLY A 32 -22.49 -6.21 18.74
CA GLY A 32 -22.57 -4.76 18.85
C GLY A 32 -21.24 -4.10 19.19
N GLU A 33 -20.43 -4.71 20.05
CA GLU A 33 -19.08 -4.21 20.38
C GLU A 33 -18.14 -4.32 19.18
N TYR A 34 -18.20 -5.44 18.45
CA TYR A 34 -17.40 -5.64 17.24
C TYR A 34 -17.83 -4.66 16.13
N ALA A 35 -19.13 -4.46 15.92
CA ALA A 35 -19.63 -3.44 14.98
C ALA A 35 -19.16 -2.03 15.35
N ARG A 36 -19.24 -1.67 16.63
CA ARG A 36 -18.74 -0.38 17.13
C ARG A 36 -17.25 -0.22 16.85
N ARG A 37 -16.45 -1.25 17.13
CA ARG A 37 -15.01 -1.24 16.86
C ARG A 37 -14.72 -1.05 15.39
N LEU A 38 -15.35 -1.80 14.49
CA LEU A 38 -15.16 -1.64 13.04
C LEU A 38 -15.48 -0.22 12.56
N VAL A 39 -16.55 0.38 13.07
CA VAL A 39 -16.92 1.76 12.73
C VAL A 39 -15.88 2.75 13.26
N LEU A 40 -15.43 2.58 14.50
CA LEU A 40 -14.39 3.44 15.08
C LEU A 40 -13.06 3.31 14.33
N ASP A 41 -12.64 2.08 14.03
CA ASP A 41 -11.43 1.80 13.26
C ASP A 41 -11.53 2.49 11.90
N ARG A 42 -12.68 2.37 11.21
CA ARG A 42 -12.90 3.03 9.90
C ARG A 42 -12.99 4.55 9.96
N LEU A 43 -13.54 5.13 11.03
CA LEU A 43 -13.59 6.58 11.20
C LEU A 43 -12.25 7.18 11.64
N THR A 44 -11.40 6.37 12.27
CA THR A 44 -10.06 6.76 12.74
C THR A 44 -8.96 6.42 11.72
N ASP A 45 -9.29 5.62 10.71
CA ASP A 45 -8.44 5.11 9.61
C ASP A 45 -7.86 6.20 8.70
N ARG A 46 -8.03 7.49 9.01
CA ARG A 46 -7.33 8.59 8.34
C ARG A 46 -5.81 8.34 8.29
N GLN A 47 -5.26 7.75 9.34
CA GLN A 47 -3.86 7.35 9.38
C GLN A 47 -3.55 6.26 8.34
N THR A 48 -4.45 5.31 8.11
CA THR A 48 -4.32 4.27 7.09
C THR A 48 -4.38 4.87 5.67
N GLU A 49 -5.26 5.85 5.44
CA GLU A 49 -5.32 6.57 4.15
C GLU A 49 -4.06 7.42 3.91
N GLU A 50 -3.58 8.12 4.93
CA GLU A 50 -2.32 8.90 4.89
C GLU A 50 -1.13 7.97 4.62
N LEU A 51 -1.02 6.84 5.33
CA LEU A 51 0.02 5.85 5.10
C LEU A 51 -0.04 5.25 3.69
N GLN A 52 -1.24 4.96 3.16
CA GLN A 52 -1.37 4.48 1.78
C GLN A 52 -0.91 5.51 0.75
N SER A 53 -1.25 6.78 0.97
CA SER A 53 -0.80 7.90 0.13
C SER A 53 0.71 8.07 0.18
N GLU A 54 1.31 8.04 1.38
CA GLU A 54 2.76 8.12 1.56
C GLU A 54 3.48 6.95 0.88
N LEU A 55 2.95 5.73 1.02
CA LEU A 55 3.52 4.53 0.43
C LEU A 55 3.45 4.59 -1.10
N ALA A 56 2.35 5.11 -1.67
CA ALA A 56 2.24 5.38 -3.09
C ALA A 56 3.25 6.43 -3.58
N ALA A 57 3.43 7.52 -2.82
CA ALA A 57 4.42 8.54 -3.13
C ALA A 57 5.86 8.00 -3.08
N LEU A 58 6.19 7.20 -2.05
CA LEU A 58 7.50 6.55 -1.93
C LEU A 58 7.79 5.58 -3.07
N ARG A 59 6.78 4.80 -3.50
CA ARG A 59 6.91 3.94 -4.68
C ARG A 59 7.21 4.75 -5.95
N GLY A 60 6.50 5.85 -6.16
CA GLY A 60 6.78 6.74 -7.30
C GLY A 60 8.17 7.36 -7.26
N LEU A 61 8.65 7.77 -6.07
CA LEU A 61 10.02 8.26 -5.92
C LEU A 61 11.07 7.18 -6.19
N ALA A 62 10.83 5.94 -5.75
CA ALA A 62 11.73 4.82 -6.00
C ALA A 62 11.80 4.47 -7.50
N GLU A 63 10.67 4.48 -8.19
CA GLU A 63 10.62 4.30 -9.65
C GLU A 63 11.40 5.39 -10.37
N LYS A 64 11.18 6.66 -10.00
CA LYS A 64 11.91 7.78 -10.58
C LYS A 64 13.43 7.70 -10.35
N LEU A 65 13.86 7.37 -9.13
CA LEU A 65 15.27 7.19 -8.82
C LEU A 65 15.90 6.03 -9.62
N ARG A 66 15.12 4.97 -9.87
CA ARG A 66 15.55 3.85 -10.70
C ARG A 66 15.75 4.26 -12.16
N ASP A 67 14.86 5.10 -12.70
CA ASP A 67 14.98 5.65 -14.06
C ASP A 67 16.17 6.64 -14.18
N ASP A 68 16.36 7.49 -13.18
CA ASP A 68 17.50 8.42 -13.11
C ASP A 68 18.83 7.64 -13.05
N LEU A 69 18.89 6.58 -12.22
CA LEU A 69 20.06 5.70 -12.12
C LEU A 69 20.33 4.96 -13.43
N ALA A 70 19.29 4.44 -14.07
CA ALA A 70 19.37 3.79 -15.38
C ALA A 70 19.99 4.74 -16.42
N THR A 71 19.49 5.98 -16.47
CA THR A 71 19.97 7.01 -17.40
C THR A 71 21.43 7.37 -17.13
N ALA A 72 21.79 7.63 -15.87
CA ALA A 72 23.16 7.98 -15.48
C ALA A 72 24.15 6.84 -15.78
N THR A 73 23.74 5.59 -15.52
CA THR A 73 24.57 4.41 -15.76
C THR A 73 24.84 4.20 -17.24
N ALA A 74 23.82 4.36 -18.10
CA ALA A 74 24.00 4.27 -19.55
C ALA A 74 25.00 5.33 -20.06
N ALA A 75 24.87 6.57 -19.60
CA ALA A 75 25.80 7.65 -19.96
C ALA A 75 27.24 7.36 -19.50
N LEU A 76 27.42 6.83 -18.29
CA LEU A 76 28.74 6.46 -17.77
C LEU A 76 29.37 5.30 -18.55
N LEU A 77 28.59 4.28 -18.91
CA LEU A 77 29.07 3.13 -19.68
C LEU A 77 29.58 3.56 -21.07
N VAL A 78 28.84 4.44 -21.74
CA VAL A 78 29.24 5.00 -23.04
C VAL A 78 30.47 5.89 -22.90
N ASN A 79 30.47 6.82 -21.92
CA ASN A 79 31.56 7.77 -21.75
C ASN A 79 32.88 7.11 -21.29
N ALA A 80 32.80 5.99 -20.56
CA ALA A 80 33.97 5.20 -20.21
C ALA A 80 34.62 4.50 -21.41
N GLY A 81 34.03 4.60 -22.62
CA GLY A 81 34.56 4.01 -23.86
C GLY A 81 34.51 2.48 -23.89
N LYS A 82 33.85 1.85 -22.92
CA LYS A 82 33.84 0.38 -22.76
C LYS A 82 32.78 -0.31 -23.59
N THR A 83 31.81 0.42 -24.15
CA THR A 83 30.67 -0.19 -24.83
C THR A 83 29.96 0.79 -25.77
N SER A 84 29.14 0.25 -26.68
CA SER A 84 28.29 1.07 -27.57
C SER A 84 27.05 1.58 -26.84
N VAL A 85 26.38 2.60 -27.39
CA VAL A 85 25.11 3.11 -26.83
C VAL A 85 24.06 2.00 -26.75
N ALA A 86 23.96 1.16 -27.78
CA ALA A 86 23.00 0.07 -27.83
C ALA A 86 23.26 -0.97 -26.74
N ASP A 87 24.51 -1.33 -26.53
CA ASP A 87 24.91 -2.30 -25.51
C ASP A 87 24.73 -1.75 -24.09
N ALA A 88 25.03 -0.47 -23.86
CA ALA A 88 24.77 0.19 -22.57
C ALA A 88 23.28 0.22 -22.23
N GLN A 89 22.42 0.54 -23.21
CA GLN A 89 20.96 0.54 -23.04
C GLN A 89 20.43 -0.87 -22.76
N ALA A 90 20.90 -1.88 -23.50
CA ALA A 90 20.52 -3.27 -23.27
C ALA A 90 20.94 -3.75 -21.87
N TRP A 91 22.12 -3.36 -21.41
CA TRP A 91 22.59 -3.69 -20.07
C TRP A 91 21.70 -3.07 -18.99
N VAL A 92 21.40 -1.77 -19.09
CA VAL A 92 20.54 -1.07 -18.13
C VAL A 92 19.12 -1.64 -18.11
N GLN A 93 18.56 -1.96 -19.27
CA GLN A 93 17.23 -2.59 -19.36
C GLN A 93 17.21 -3.94 -18.62
N LYS A 94 18.23 -4.77 -18.81
CA LYS A 94 18.34 -6.09 -18.21
C LYS A 94 18.56 -6.03 -16.69
N ASN A 95 19.37 -5.08 -16.20
CA ASN A 95 19.86 -5.11 -14.81
C ASN A 95 19.16 -4.10 -13.88
N LEU A 96 18.59 -3.01 -14.40
CA LEU A 96 18.02 -1.93 -13.59
C LEU A 96 16.52 -1.73 -13.80
N LEU A 97 15.98 -2.05 -14.99
CA LEU A 97 14.58 -1.77 -15.33
C LEU A 97 13.70 -3.02 -15.44
N SER A 98 14.30 -4.21 -15.45
CA SER A 98 13.53 -5.47 -15.42
C SER A 98 12.82 -5.59 -14.06
N PRO A 99 11.53 -5.98 -14.01
CA PRO A 99 10.85 -6.21 -12.76
C PRO A 99 11.59 -7.33 -12.02
N SER A 100 12.11 -7.02 -10.83
CA SER A 100 12.66 -8.03 -9.93
C SER A 100 11.57 -9.08 -9.70
N GLU A 101 11.78 -10.31 -10.20
CA GLU A 101 10.96 -11.43 -9.81
C GLU A 101 10.91 -11.46 -8.28
N SER A 102 9.72 -11.24 -7.74
CA SER A 102 9.49 -11.20 -6.31
C SER A 102 9.76 -12.60 -5.75
N GLN A 103 10.81 -12.76 -4.96
CA GLN A 103 10.98 -13.88 -4.03
C GLN A 103 10.45 -13.50 -2.66
#